data_AF-R9U310-F1
#
_entry.id   AF-R9U310-F1
#
_cell.length_a   1.000
_cell.length_b   1.000
_cell.length_c   1.000
_cell.angle_alpha   90.00
_cell.angle_beta   90.00
_cell.angle_gamma   90.00
#
_symmetry.space_group_name_H-M   'P 1'
#
loop_
_entity.id
_entity.type
_entity.pdbx_description
1 polymer ?
#
loop_
_entity_poly.entity_id
_entity_poly.type
_entity_poly.pdbx_seq_one_letter_code
_entity_poly.pdbx_strand_id
1 'polypeptide(L)'
;MSLSLILFLIGILGFVLNRKNIILMLISIEIMLLAITFLILISSLSFDDILGQTYAIYIIAIAGAESAIGLGILVAFYRLNSSLFLSCLSRGDTTYSKKVNKFSSKRIARCYSTMANNNNTTNQSINYSIDPWFITGFSIVQP
;
A
#
# COMPACT_ATOMS: atom_id res chain seq x y z
N MET A 1 8.19 1.05 37.19
CA MET A 1 7.86 -0.14 36.36
C MET A 1 6.36 -0.28 36.11
N SER A 2 5.48 -0.11 37.09
CA SER A 2 4.02 -0.28 36.93
C SER A 2 3.40 0.56 35.81
N LEU A 3 3.85 1.80 35.63
CA LEU A 3 3.36 2.67 34.54
C LEU A 3 3.62 2.08 33.14
N SER A 4 4.81 1.51 32.90
CA SER A 4 5.14 0.87 31.63
C SER A 4 4.22 -0.33 31.36
N LEU A 5 3.96 -1.18 32.37
CA LEU A 5 3.05 -2.31 32.23
C LEU A 5 1.62 -1.85 31.92
N ILE A 6 1.15 -0.78 32.56
CA ILE A 6 -0.19 -0.21 32.29
C ILE A 6 -0.28 0.31 30.85
N LEU A 7 0.74 1.04 30.39
CA LEU A 7 0.80 1.53 29.00
C LEU A 7 0.82 0.38 27.99
N PHE A 8 1.58 -0.69 28.28
CA PHE A 8 1.63 -1.87 27.43
C PHE A 8 0.28 -2.58 27.34
N LEU A 9 -0.43 -2.72 28.47
CA LEU A 9 -1.78 -3.28 28.51
C LEU A 9 -2.79 -2.41 27.74
N ILE A 10 -2.70 -1.08 27.86
CA ILE A 10 -3.51 -0.15 27.05
C ILE A 10 -3.23 -0.34 25.56
N GLY A 11 -1.97 -0.52 25.17
CA GLY A 11 -1.56 -0.75 23.78
C GLY A 11 -2.14 -2.04 23.21
N ILE A 12 -2.05 -3.15 23.97
CA ILE A 12 -2.67 -4.44 23.59
C ILE A 12 -4.18 -4.30 23.47
N LEU A 13 -4.83 -3.67 24.45
CA LEU A 13 -6.28 -3.48 24.44
C LEU A 13 -6.72 -2.63 23.24
N GLY A 14 -5.99 -1.56 22.93
CA GLY A 14 -6.18 -0.74 21.75
C GLY A 14 -6.07 -1.53 20.45
N PHE A 15 -5.08 -2.42 20.34
CA PHE A 15 -4.85 -3.26 19.17
C PHE A 15 -5.95 -4.32 18.96
N VAL A 16 -6.41 -4.96 20.04
CA VAL A 16 -7.43 -6.03 19.97
C VAL A 16 -8.82 -5.46 19.67
N LEU A 17 -9.20 -4.33 20.28
CA LEU A 17 -10.52 -3.74 20.10
C LEU A 17 -10.69 -3.10 18.71
N ASN A 18 -9.65 -2.46 18.18
CA ASN A 18 -9.75 -1.57 17.02
C ASN A 18 -9.31 -2.20 15.69
N ARG A 19 -9.81 -3.40 15.38
CA ARG A 19 -9.46 -4.14 14.14
C ARG A 19 -9.97 -3.50 12.83
N LYS A 20 -10.95 -2.59 12.90
CA LYS A 20 -11.60 -1.99 11.71
C LYS A 20 -10.83 -0.81 11.14
N ASN A 21 -10.06 -0.11 11.96
CA ASN A 21 -9.40 1.14 11.60
C ASN A 21 -7.88 0.94 11.60
N ILE A 22 -7.28 0.85 10.41
CA ILE A 22 -5.84 0.58 10.25
C ILE A 22 -4.99 1.65 10.95
N ILE A 23 -5.42 2.92 10.93
CA ILE A 23 -4.72 4.03 11.58
C ILE A 23 -4.66 3.82 13.10
N LEU A 24 -5.75 3.35 13.71
CA LEU A 24 -5.77 3.06 15.16
C LEU A 24 -4.88 1.86 15.52
N MET A 25 -4.74 0.88 14.62
CA MET A 25 -3.76 -0.20 14.82
C MET A 25 -2.33 0.33 14.83
N LEU A 26 -1.97 1.23 13.91
CA LEU A 26 -0.62 1.83 13.87
C LEU A 26 -0.31 2.59 15.16
N ILE A 27 -1.25 3.42 15.64
CA ILE A 27 -1.09 4.14 16.92
C ILE A 27 -0.95 3.18 18.11
N SER A 28 -1.68 2.05 18.10
CA SER A 28 -1.59 1.05 19.17
C SER A 28 -0.22 0.37 19.20
N ILE A 29 0.40 0.14 18.03
CA ILE A 29 1.75 -0.43 17.91
C ILE A 29 2.80 0.55 18.45
N GLU A 30 2.69 1.84 18.11
CA GLU A 30 3.57 2.89 18.66
C GLU A 30 3.51 2.95 20.19
N ILE A 31 2.30 2.87 20.76
CA ILE A 31 2.12 2.87 22.23
C ILE A 31 2.76 1.62 22.87
N MET A 32 2.66 0.45 22.23
CA MET A 32 3.33 -0.77 22.72
C MET A 32 4.86 -0.64 22.68
N LEU A 33 5.43 -0.15 21.57
CA LEU A 33 6.88 0.08 21.44
C LEU A 33 7.37 1.14 22.45
N LEU A 34 6.59 2.20 22.66
CA LEU A 34 6.89 3.23 23.67
C LEU A 34 6.84 2.67 25.10
N ALA A 35 5.90 1.78 25.41
CA ALA A 35 5.84 1.14 26.72
C ALA A 35 7.09 0.28 27.01
N ILE A 36 7.55 -0.47 26.01
CA ILE A 36 8.76 -1.32 26.12
C ILE A 36 10.02 -0.47 26.30
N THR A 37 10.18 0.60 25.50
CA THR A 37 11.31 1.52 25.65
C THR A 37 11.31 2.20 27.02
N PHE A 38 10.14 2.58 27.51
CA PHE A 38 10.00 3.15 28.85
C PHE A 38 10.36 2.16 29.96
N LEU A 39 10.08 0.86 29.79
CA LEU A 39 10.51 -0.18 30.74
C LEU A 39 12.04 -0.26 30.81
N ILE A 40 12.68 -0.30 29.65
CA ILE A 40 14.14 -0.36 29.51
C ILE A 40 14.78 0.88 30.10
N LEU A 41 14.22 2.07 29.84
CA LEU A 41 14.70 3.34 30.36
C LEU A 41 14.63 3.39 31.89
N ILE A 42 13.50 3.00 32.50
CA ILE A 42 13.36 2.96 33.97
C ILE A 42 14.33 1.96 34.58
N SER A 43 14.51 0.79 33.95
CA SER A 43 15.46 -0.23 34.42
C SER A 43 16.90 0.31 34.36
N SER A 44 17.25 0.98 33.27
CA SER A 44 18.55 1.61 33.06
C SER A 44 18.86 2.68 34.09
N LEU A 45 17.87 3.48 34.49
CA LEU A 45 18.01 4.47 35.56
C LEU A 45 18.25 3.84 36.94
N SER A 46 17.64 2.68 37.23
CA SER A 46 17.84 1.97 38.50
C SER A 46 19.22 1.30 38.61
N PHE A 47 19.81 0.88 37.50
CA PHE A 47 21.12 0.22 37.45
C PHE A 47 22.26 1.15 37.02
N ASP A 48 21.97 2.43 36.77
CA ASP A 48 22.90 3.46 36.28
C ASP A 48 23.69 3.03 35.03
N ASP A 49 23.02 2.35 34.10
CA ASP A 49 23.63 1.81 32.88
C ASP A 49 23.35 2.69 31.65
N ILE A 50 24.41 3.21 31.03
CA ILE A 50 24.35 4.04 29.83
C ILE A 50 23.92 3.26 28.57
N LEU A 51 24.12 1.94 28.53
CA LEU A 51 23.72 1.12 27.40
C LEU A 51 22.21 1.11 27.22
N GLY A 52 21.47 0.97 28.33
CA GLY A 52 20.00 1.01 28.30
C GLY A 52 19.42 2.34 27.79
N GLN A 53 20.08 3.47 28.11
CA GLN A 53 19.69 4.78 27.58
C GLN A 53 19.96 4.88 26.07
N THR A 54 21.10 4.35 25.61
CA THR A 54 21.46 4.33 24.19
C THR A 54 20.47 3.48 23.37
N TYR A 55 20.09 2.31 23.90
CA TYR A 55 19.07 1.46 23.26
C TYR A 55 17.70 2.14 23.19
N ALA A 56 17.30 2.91 24.21
CA ALA A 56 16.03 3.63 24.20
C ALA A 56 15.93 4.61 23.01
N ILE A 57 17.00 5.35 22.72
CA ILE A 57 17.05 6.28 21.59
C ILE A 57 16.95 5.53 20.25
N TYR A 58 17.67 4.42 20.11
CA TYR A 58 17.61 3.59 18.90
C TYR A 58 16.19 3.06 18.64
N ILE A 59 15.52 2.56 19.68
CA ILE A 59 14.18 2.01 19.51
C ILE A 59 13.15 3.11 19.16
N ILE A 60 13.26 4.30 19.76
CA ILE A 60 12.39 5.44 19.38
C ILE A 60 12.60 5.82 17.91
N ALA A 61 13.84 5.83 17.42
CA ALA A 61 14.13 6.10 16.01
C ALA A 61 13.54 5.04 15.07
N ILE A 62 13.65 3.75 15.44
CA ILE A 62 13.09 2.64 14.67
C ILE A 62 11.56 2.69 14.67
N ALA A 63 10.93 3.00 15.81
CA ALA A 63 9.48 3.15 15.92
C ALA A 63 8.96 4.25 14.97
N GLY A 64 9.59 5.43 14.98
CA GLY A 64 9.24 6.50 14.05
C GLY A 64 9.41 6.11 12.57
N ALA A 65 10.44 5.33 12.24
CA ALA A 65 10.65 4.82 10.89
C ALA A 65 9.56 3.81 10.47
N GLU A 66 9.17 2.89 11.35
CA GLU A 66 8.07 1.94 11.13
C GLU A 66 6.75 2.66 10.85
N SER A 67 6.41 3.66 11.65
CA SER A 67 5.21 4.49 11.43
C SER A 67 5.21 5.22 10.10
N ALA A 68 6.34 5.76 9.66
CA ALA A 68 6.45 6.43 8.35
C ALA A 68 6.19 5.45 7.20
N ILE A 69 6.72 4.23 7.30
CA ILE A 69 6.50 3.16 6.33
C ILE A 69 5.03 2.71 6.35
N GLY A 70 4.45 2.52 7.53
CA GLY A 70 3.06 2.12 7.71
C GLY A 70 2.05 3.15 7.18
N LEU A 71 2.29 4.43 7.39
CA LEU A 71 1.44 5.48 6.82
C LEU A 71 1.64 5.60 5.30
N GLY A 72 2.88 5.46 4.81
CA GLY A 72 3.18 5.49 3.39
C GLY A 72 2.46 4.40 2.60
N ILE A 73 2.44 3.17 3.13
CA ILE A 73 1.71 2.06 2.50
C ILE A 73 0.20 2.31 2.50
N LEU A 74 -0.33 2.88 3.59
CA LEU A 74 -1.76 3.21 3.73
C LEU A 74 -2.19 4.24 2.67
N VAL A 75 -1.42 5.31 2.50
CA VAL A 75 -1.72 6.36 1.51
C VAL A 75 -1.65 5.81 0.08
N ALA A 76 -0.63 5.01 -0.24
CA ALA A 76 -0.51 4.36 -1.55
C ALA A 76 -1.72 3.46 -1.84
N PHE A 77 -2.16 2.67 -0.85
CA PHE A 77 -3.34 1.81 -0.98
C PHE A 77 -4.61 2.62 -1.24
N TYR A 78 -4.84 3.72 -0.52
CA TYR A 78 -6.01 4.58 -0.74
C TYR A 78 -6.06 5.19 -2.15
N ARG A 79 -4.90 5.60 -2.70
CA ARG A 79 -4.81 6.14 -4.07
C ARG A 79 -5.08 5.10 -5.15
N LEU A 80 -4.66 3.85 -4.93
CA LEU A 80 -4.92 2.77 -5.90
C LEU A 80 -6.41 2.43 -5.97
N ASN A 81 -7.09 2.34 -4.83
CA ASN A 81 -8.52 2.02 -4.81
C ASN A 81 -9.40 3.07 -5.50
N SER A 82 -9.09 4.36 -5.34
CA SER A 82 -9.83 5.42 -6.03
C SER A 82 -9.61 5.39 -7.54
N SER A 83 -8.38 5.12 -7.99
CA SER A 83 -8.06 5.01 -9.42
C SER A 83 -8.75 3.81 -10.08
N LEU A 84 -8.87 2.67 -9.39
CA LEU A 84 -9.56 1.48 -9.90
C LEU A 84 -11.06 1.72 -10.06
N PHE A 85 -11.70 2.41 -9.12
CA PHE A 85 -13.13 2.71 -9.21
C PHE A 85 -13.44 3.65 -10.39
N LEU A 86 -12.67 4.73 -10.56
CA LEU A 86 -12.85 5.66 -11.68
C LEU A 86 -12.60 4.95 -13.03
N SER A 87 -11.61 4.08 -13.09
CA SER A 87 -11.32 3.26 -14.28
C SER A 87 -12.47 2.35 -14.66
N CYS A 88 -13.16 1.76 -13.68
CA CYS A 88 -14.35 0.93 -13.92
C CYS A 88 -15.57 1.76 -14.32
N LEU A 89 -15.76 2.95 -13.73
CA LEU A 89 -16.90 3.83 -14.04
C LEU A 89 -16.79 4.45 -15.44
N SER A 90 -15.59 4.91 -15.84
CA SER A 90 -15.36 5.47 -17.17
C SER A 90 -15.46 4.42 -18.29
N ARG A 91 -15.45 3.12 -17.96
CA ARG A 91 -15.48 2.02 -18.93
C ARG A 91 -16.85 1.38 -19.12
N GLY A 92 -17.86 1.66 -18.30
CA GLY A 92 -19.20 1.04 -18.46
C GLY A 92 -19.21 -0.50 -18.45
N ASP A 93 -18.13 -1.14 -17.98
CA ASP A 93 -17.87 -2.56 -18.19
C ASP A 93 -18.36 -3.39 -16.99
N THR A 94 -19.51 -4.07 -17.13
CA THR A 94 -19.97 -5.18 -16.25
C THR A 94 -19.08 -6.44 -16.35
N THR A 95 -17.95 -6.34 -17.06
CA THR A 95 -17.18 -7.46 -17.62
C THR A 95 -16.00 -7.92 -16.75
N TYR A 96 -15.77 -7.29 -15.59
CA TYR A 96 -14.71 -7.72 -14.66
C TYR A 96 -15.03 -9.06 -13.98
N SER A 97 -16.31 -9.36 -13.72
CA SER A 97 -16.73 -10.64 -13.12
C SER A 97 -16.46 -11.86 -14.02
N LYS A 98 -16.53 -11.71 -15.34
CA LYS A 98 -16.29 -12.82 -16.29
C LYS A 98 -14.80 -13.11 -16.56
N LYS A 99 -13.88 -12.19 -16.23
CA LYS A 99 -12.48 -12.30 -16.67
C LYS A 99 -11.62 -13.19 -15.78
N VAL A 100 -11.96 -13.33 -14.50
CA VAL A 100 -11.30 -14.30 -13.59
C VAL A 100 -11.57 -15.74 -14.05
N ASN A 101 -12.82 -16.07 -14.41
CA ASN A 101 -13.17 -17.41 -14.89
C ASN A 101 -12.67 -17.73 -16.31
N LYS A 102 -12.32 -16.72 -17.12
CA LYS A 102 -11.83 -16.95 -18.50
C LYS A 102 -10.30 -16.99 -18.60
N PHE A 103 -9.57 -16.44 -17.62
CA PHE A 103 -8.12 -16.40 -17.66
C PHE A 103 -7.46 -17.77 -17.38
N SER A 104 -8.12 -18.64 -16.63
CA SER A 104 -7.66 -20.03 -16.42
C SER A 104 -7.74 -20.89 -17.69
N SER A 105 -8.75 -20.65 -18.55
CA SER A 105 -9.00 -21.50 -19.73
C SER A 105 -8.21 -21.10 -21.00
N LYS A 106 -7.86 -19.81 -21.17
CA LYS A 106 -7.18 -19.33 -22.38
C LYS A 106 -5.70 -19.69 -22.50
N ARG A 107 -5.02 -20.05 -21.40
CA ARG A 107 -3.65 -20.59 -21.47
C ARG A 107 -3.64 -22.03 -21.99
N ILE A 108 -4.74 -22.78 -21.87
CA ILE A 108 -4.86 -24.17 -22.32
C ILE A 108 -5.23 -24.26 -23.81
N ALA A 109 -6.09 -23.37 -24.31
CA ALA A 109 -6.50 -23.37 -25.72
C ALA A 109 -5.42 -22.87 -26.71
N ARG A 110 -4.41 -22.13 -26.23
CA ARG A 110 -3.35 -21.57 -27.09
C ARG A 110 -2.34 -22.63 -27.58
N CYS A 111 -2.23 -23.76 -26.90
CA CYS A 111 -1.37 -24.88 -27.32
C CYS A 111 -2.06 -25.84 -28.31
N TYR A 112 -3.39 -25.78 -28.47
CA TYR A 112 -4.13 -26.74 -29.31
C TYR A 112 -4.46 -26.27 -30.73
N SER A 113 -4.46 -24.97 -31.02
CA SER A 113 -4.76 -24.46 -32.38
C SER A 113 -3.52 -23.91 -33.10
N THR A 114 -2.40 -24.59 -32.93
CA THR A 114 -1.40 -24.72 -33.99
C THR A 114 -2.06 -24.93 -35.35
N MET A 115 -1.49 -24.32 -36.38
CA MET A 115 -1.41 -24.89 -37.74
C MET A 115 -2.63 -24.87 -38.66
N ALA A 116 -3.77 -24.29 -38.28
CA ALA A 116 -4.90 -24.12 -39.21
C ALA A 116 -4.99 -22.68 -39.73
N ASN A 117 -4.79 -22.51 -41.03
CA ASN A 117 -5.36 -21.44 -41.86
C ASN A 117 -4.46 -20.22 -42.18
N ASN A 118 -3.39 -20.47 -42.94
CA ASN A 118 -2.83 -19.48 -43.86
C ASN A 118 -3.54 -19.64 -45.21
N ASN A 119 -4.34 -18.65 -45.61
CA ASN A 119 -4.47 -18.17 -47.00
C ASN A 119 -5.45 -16.97 -47.04
N ASN A 120 -4.87 -15.81 -47.36
CA ASN A 120 -5.42 -14.72 -48.17
C ASN A 120 -6.89 -14.34 -48.03
N THR A 121 -7.16 -13.08 -47.65
CA THR A 121 -7.96 -12.16 -48.50
C THR A 121 -8.05 -10.74 -47.92
N THR A 122 -7.47 -9.80 -48.69
CA THR A 122 -8.01 -8.49 -49.06
C THR A 122 -8.34 -7.42 -48.01
N ASN A 123 -7.54 -6.35 -48.08
CA ASN A 123 -7.96 -4.96 -48.31
C ASN A 123 -9.25 -4.46 -47.62
N GLN A 124 -9.11 -3.49 -46.72
CA GLN A 124 -9.61 -2.14 -47.02
C GLN A 124 -9.09 -1.09 -46.03
N SER A 125 -8.44 -0.12 -46.63
CA SER A 125 -8.11 1.21 -46.14
C SER A 125 -9.33 1.94 -45.60
N ILE A 126 -9.21 2.53 -44.41
CA ILE A 126 -9.99 3.71 -44.06
C ILE A 126 -9.03 4.77 -43.53
N ASN A 127 -8.97 5.86 -44.28
CA ASN A 127 -8.21 7.08 -44.06
C ASN A 127 -9.12 8.07 -43.33
N TYR A 128 -8.63 8.76 -42.29
CA TYR A 128 -9.21 10.03 -41.83
C TYR A 128 -8.06 10.99 -41.47
N SER A 129 -8.07 12.12 -42.17
CA SER A 129 -7.23 13.33 -42.09
C SER A 129 -7.07 13.87 -40.64
N ILE A 130 -5.84 14.13 -40.15
CA ILE A 130 -5.10 15.42 -40.12
C ILE A 130 -5.76 16.43 -39.13
N ASP A 131 -5.14 16.79 -37.98
CA ASP A 131 -4.27 17.98 -37.83
C ASP A 131 -3.59 18.12 -36.43
N PRO A 132 -2.61 19.05 -36.25
CA PRO A 132 -1.43 18.89 -35.40
C PRO A 132 -1.40 19.87 -34.21
N TRP A 133 -1.50 19.36 -32.99
CA TRP A 133 -1.16 20.11 -31.76
C TRP A 133 -0.18 19.34 -30.86
N PHE A 134 0.74 18.62 -31.51
CA PHE A 134 1.91 18.00 -30.89
C PHE A 134 3.06 19.00 -30.65
N ILE A 135 2.86 20.31 -30.70
CA ILE A 135 3.93 21.31 -30.55
C ILE A 135 3.49 22.43 -29.62
N THR A 136 3.44 22.15 -28.31
CA THR A 136 3.84 23.11 -27.26
C THR A 136 3.95 22.34 -25.94
N GLY A 137 5.15 21.80 -25.71
CA GLY A 137 5.57 21.47 -24.36
C GLY A 137 5.67 22.73 -23.50
N PHE A 138 5.63 22.51 -22.19
CA PHE A 138 6.21 23.40 -21.18
C PHE A 138 5.43 24.69 -20.84
N SER A 139 4.76 24.65 -19.68
CA SER A 139 4.79 25.66 -18.61
C SER A 139 3.96 25.09 -17.45
N ILE A 140 4.58 24.56 -16.40
CA ILE A 140 4.84 25.30 -15.15
C ILE A 140 3.69 26.26 -14.84
N VAL A 141 2.81 25.85 -13.93
CA VAL A 141 1.92 26.75 -13.19
C VAL A 141 2.33 26.67 -11.71
N GLN A 142 3.20 27.60 -11.33
CA GLN A 142 3.12 28.36 -10.08
C GLN A 142 2.84 29.82 -10.52
N PRO A 143 2.21 30.69 -9.72
CA PRO A 143 1.87 30.62 -8.30
C PRO A 143 0.42 30.25 -7.97
#